data_AF-A0A518B4R3-F1
#
_entry.id   AF-A0A518B4R3-F1
#
_cell.length_a   1.000
_cell.length_b   1.000
_cell.length_c   1.000
_cell.angle_alpha   90.00
_cell.angle_beta   90.00
_cell.angle_gamma   90.00
#
_symmetry.space_group_name_H-M   'P 1'
#
loop_
_entity.id
_entity.type
_entity.pdbx_description
1 polymer ?
#
loop_
_entity_poly.entity_id
_entity_poly.type
_entity_poly.pdbx_seq_one_letter_code
_entity_poly.pdbx_strand_id
1 'polypeptide(L)'
;MLSRKQQVSSNRSNQPTRNPRIDEPLADIFERVTIWRLSVKEARRELLGDGRWKLTATVEARKFHIHGWGEETEAELDTPISLAAFSGVGFAKEEVIWAEDRRLSPGRNIIELELDEKPTRFGIDPYLLLVDPNPHDNVRRVAN
;
A
#
# COMPACT_ATOMS: atom_id res chain seq x y z
N MET A 1 -5.53 62.68 -28.80
CA MET A 1 -4.39 61.74 -28.94
C MET A 1 -3.96 61.32 -27.54
N LEU A 2 -3.88 60.00 -27.29
CA LEU A 2 -3.27 59.28 -26.16
C LEU A 2 -3.91 59.45 -24.77
N SER A 3 -4.06 58.43 -23.92
CA SER A 3 -4.05 56.97 -24.08
C SER A 3 -4.65 56.41 -22.79
N ARG A 4 -5.62 55.49 -22.91
CA ARG A 4 -6.26 54.79 -21.79
C ARG A 4 -5.23 53.83 -21.18
N LYS A 5 -4.74 54.12 -19.97
CA LYS A 5 -3.92 53.17 -19.21
C LYS A 5 -4.78 51.97 -18.79
N GLN A 6 -4.66 50.88 -19.54
CA GLN A 6 -4.82 49.53 -19.00
C GLN A 6 -3.52 49.11 -18.29
N GLN A 7 -3.58 47.96 -17.61
CA GLN A 7 -2.51 47.20 -16.93
C GLN A 7 -2.24 47.60 -15.48
N VAL A 8 -2.20 46.67 -14.50
CA VAL A 8 -2.12 45.20 -14.51
C VAL A 8 -2.88 44.68 -13.28
N SER A 9 -3.82 43.75 -13.46
CA SER A 9 -4.34 42.93 -12.36
C SER A 9 -3.21 41.99 -11.94
N SER A 10 -2.73 42.11 -10.71
CA SER A 10 -1.64 41.31 -10.16
C SER A 10 -1.91 39.81 -10.30
N ASN A 11 -0.92 39.11 -10.86
CA ASN A 11 -0.83 37.66 -10.92
C ASN A 11 -1.11 37.06 -9.53
N ARG A 12 -2.19 36.28 -9.39
CA ARG A 12 -2.27 35.28 -8.33
C ARG A 12 -1.16 34.27 -8.60
N SER A 13 -0.19 34.21 -7.70
CA SER A 13 0.78 33.11 -7.63
C SER A 13 0.00 31.80 -7.52
N ASN A 14 -0.12 31.09 -8.64
CA ASN A 14 -0.78 29.79 -8.72
C ASN A 14 0.19 28.70 -8.20
N GLN A 15 0.71 28.88 -6.99
CA GLN A 15 1.42 27.80 -6.31
C GLN A 15 0.37 26.78 -5.88
N PRO A 16 0.44 25.52 -6.33
CA PRO A 16 -0.47 24.51 -5.85
C PRO A 16 -0.30 24.39 -4.34
N THR A 17 -1.42 24.44 -3.61
CA THR A 17 -1.42 24.25 -2.16
C THR A 17 -0.99 22.81 -1.87
N ARG A 18 0.11 22.64 -1.12
CA ARG A 18 0.63 21.33 -0.70
C ARG A 18 -0.46 20.55 0.05
N ASN A 19 -0.79 19.35 -0.39
CA ASN A 19 -1.66 18.41 0.32
C ASN A 19 -0.83 17.18 0.75
N PRO A 20 -0.41 17.10 2.02
CA PRO A 20 0.54 16.08 2.47
C PRO A 20 0.06 14.64 2.24
N ARG A 21 -1.26 14.38 2.26
CA ARG A 21 -1.83 13.03 2.02
C ARG A 21 -1.57 12.49 0.61
N ILE A 22 -1.28 13.37 -0.35
CA ILE A 22 -1.06 13.03 -1.76
C ILE A 22 0.41 13.30 -2.13
N ASP A 23 0.96 14.41 -1.66
CA ASP A 23 2.29 14.86 -2.07
C ASP A 23 3.41 13.93 -1.58
N GLU A 24 3.30 13.35 -0.39
CA GLU A 24 4.32 12.40 0.10
C GLU A 24 4.37 11.10 -0.71
N PRO A 25 3.24 10.39 -0.95
CA PRO A 25 3.23 9.25 -1.86
C PRO A 25 3.77 9.58 -3.25
N LEU A 26 3.46 10.75 -3.81
CA LEU A 26 3.97 11.14 -5.13
C LEU A 26 5.48 11.38 -5.10
N ALA A 27 6.00 12.07 -4.10
CA ALA A 27 7.43 12.30 -3.95
C ALA A 27 8.20 10.98 -3.78
N ASP A 28 7.62 10.00 -3.05
CA ASP A 28 8.22 8.67 -2.92
C ASP A 28 8.37 7.92 -4.25
N ILE A 29 7.46 8.16 -5.20
CA ILE A 29 7.46 7.52 -6.52
C ILE A 29 8.31 8.29 -7.54
N PHE A 30 8.26 9.62 -7.53
CA PHE A 30 8.83 10.45 -8.59
C PHE A 30 10.13 11.19 -8.21
N GLU A 31 10.37 11.44 -6.93
CA GLU A 31 11.44 12.32 -6.47
C GLU A 31 12.49 11.60 -5.63
N ARG A 32 12.15 10.45 -5.04
CA ARG A 32 13.00 9.70 -4.12
C ARG A 32 13.23 8.28 -4.61
N VAL A 33 14.40 7.74 -4.25
CA VAL A 33 14.62 6.30 -4.37
C VAL A 33 14.01 5.66 -3.13
N THR A 34 12.80 5.11 -3.27
CA THR A 34 12.03 4.56 -2.16
C THR A 34 11.92 3.05 -2.30
N ILE A 35 12.10 2.34 -1.20
CA ILE A 35 11.78 0.91 -1.09
C ILE A 35 10.78 0.68 0.03
N TRP A 36 9.94 -0.34 -0.16
CA TRP A 36 9.05 -0.85 0.86
C TRP A 36 9.51 -2.26 1.22
N ARG A 37 9.48 -2.58 2.51
CA ARG A 37 9.69 -3.94 3.02
C ARG A 37 8.36 -4.44 3.53
N LEU A 38 7.71 -5.26 2.74
CA LEU A 38 6.36 -5.75 2.94
C LEU A 38 6.42 -7.26 3.05
N SER A 39 5.77 -7.83 4.06
CA SER A 39 5.75 -9.29 4.18
C SER A 39 4.53 -9.76 4.95
N VAL A 40 3.98 -10.91 4.55
CA VAL A 40 3.04 -11.66 5.37
C VAL A 40 3.86 -12.62 6.24
N LYS A 41 3.80 -12.45 7.56
CA LYS A 41 4.49 -13.34 8.50
C LYS A 41 3.71 -14.62 8.74
N GLU A 42 2.41 -14.51 8.89
CA GLU A 42 1.48 -15.61 9.10
C GLU A 42 0.09 -15.23 8.58
N ALA A 43 -0.65 -16.22 8.12
CA ALA A 43 -2.06 -16.09 7.76
C ALA A 43 -2.76 -17.41 8.10
N ARG A 44 -3.87 -17.33 8.83
CA ARG A 44 -4.68 -18.47 9.26
C ARG A 44 -6.15 -18.23 9.01
N ARG A 45 -6.91 -19.29 8.77
CA ARG A 45 -8.36 -19.24 8.61
C ARG A 45 -9.09 -20.10 9.61
N GLU A 46 -10.29 -19.68 9.97
CA GLU A 46 -11.22 -20.43 10.80
C GLU A 46 -12.61 -20.41 10.15
N LEU A 47 -13.29 -21.56 10.11
CA LEU A 47 -14.68 -21.63 9.67
C LEU A 47 -15.58 -21.19 10.83
N LEU A 48 -16.41 -20.18 10.60
CA LEU A 48 -17.37 -19.66 11.57
C LEU A 48 -18.66 -20.49 11.56
N GLY A 49 -19.42 -20.40 12.65
CA GLY A 49 -20.67 -21.18 12.82
C GLY A 49 -21.78 -20.84 11.83
N ASP A 50 -21.69 -19.69 11.15
CA ASP A 50 -22.61 -19.25 10.09
C ASP A 50 -22.16 -19.67 8.68
N GLY A 51 -21.03 -20.36 8.55
CA GLY A 51 -20.47 -20.81 7.27
C GLY A 51 -19.48 -19.84 6.62
N ARG A 52 -19.28 -18.63 7.18
CA ARG A 52 -18.26 -17.67 6.74
C ARG A 52 -16.87 -18.06 7.27
N TRP A 53 -15.83 -17.43 6.76
CA TRP A 53 -14.45 -17.67 7.15
C TRP A 53 -13.85 -16.45 7.84
N LYS A 54 -13.31 -16.63 9.04
CA LYS A 54 -12.42 -15.63 9.66
C LYS A 54 -11.02 -15.83 9.13
N LEU A 55 -10.41 -14.79 8.57
CA LEU A 55 -8.99 -14.72 8.24
C LEU A 55 -8.27 -13.84 9.26
N THR A 56 -7.17 -14.33 9.82
CA THR A 56 -6.25 -13.54 10.65
C THR A 56 -4.87 -13.60 10.03
N ALA A 57 -4.29 -12.45 9.72
CA ALA A 57 -2.95 -12.34 9.16
C ALA A 57 -2.09 -11.35 9.96
N THR A 58 -0.84 -11.72 10.21
CA THR A 58 0.18 -10.77 10.67
C THR A 58 0.99 -10.34 9.46
N VAL A 59 1.08 -9.04 9.23
CA VAL A 59 1.94 -8.44 8.21
C VAL A 59 3.00 -7.54 8.85
N GLU A 60 4.12 -7.36 8.17
CA GLU A 60 5.12 -6.34 8.50
C GLU A 60 5.27 -5.40 7.31
N ALA A 61 5.26 -4.09 7.58
CA ALA A 61 5.37 -3.05 6.57
C ALA A 61 6.29 -1.93 7.05
N ARG A 62 7.34 -1.61 6.29
CA ARG A 62 8.24 -0.48 6.53
C ARG A 62 8.60 0.19 5.22
N LYS A 63 8.94 1.49 5.29
CA LYS A 63 9.39 2.28 4.14
C LYS A 63 10.78 2.82 4.40
N PHE A 64 11.63 2.84 3.38
CA PHE A 64 12.97 3.39 3.45
C PHE A 64 13.25 4.30 2.25
N HIS A 65 14.00 5.37 2.49
CA HIS A 65 14.63 6.15 1.42
C HIS A 65 16.07 5.70 1.26
N ILE A 66 16.51 5.62 0.01
CA ILE A 66 17.87 5.24 -0.37
C ILE A 66 18.63 6.50 -0.78
N HIS A 67 19.83 6.67 -0.25
CA HIS A 67 20.70 7.81 -0.51
C HIS A 67 22.07 7.37 -1.03
N GLY A 68 22.71 8.26 -1.81
CA GLY A 68 24.08 8.09 -2.27
C GLY A 68 24.37 6.70 -2.82
N TRP A 69 25.28 5.99 -2.15
CA TRP A 69 25.78 4.67 -2.54
C TRP A 69 24.96 3.50 -1.95
N GLY A 70 23.67 3.71 -1.64
CA GLY A 70 22.79 2.67 -1.10
C GLY A 70 22.55 2.77 0.40
N GLU A 71 22.82 3.92 1.02
CA GLU A 71 22.50 4.15 2.43
C GLU A 71 20.98 4.17 2.62
N GLU A 72 20.47 3.41 3.57
CA GLU A 72 19.04 3.31 3.84
C GLU A 72 18.66 4.09 5.11
N THR A 73 17.65 4.93 5.02
CA THR A 73 17.04 5.60 6.17
C THR A 73 15.56 5.23 6.26
N GLU A 74 15.10 4.76 7.43
CA GLU A 74 13.69 4.46 7.65
C GLU A 74 12.86 5.74 7.57
N ALA A 75 11.75 5.67 6.83
CA ALA A 75 10.88 6.79 6.52
C ALA A 75 9.45 6.52 7.02
N GLU A 76 8.67 7.59 7.19
CA GLU A 76 7.27 7.49 7.62
C GLU A 76 6.44 6.68 6.62
N LEU A 77 5.76 5.63 7.09
CA LEU A 77 4.90 4.81 6.25
C LEU A 77 3.53 5.50 6.03
N ASP A 78 3.50 6.47 5.13
CA ASP A 78 2.27 7.11 4.64
C ASP A 78 1.97 6.72 3.18
N THR A 79 2.01 5.43 2.88
CA THR A 79 1.63 4.86 1.56
C THR A 79 0.41 3.96 1.73
N PRO A 80 -0.68 4.14 0.96
CA PRO A 80 -1.74 3.13 0.87
C PRO A 80 -1.15 1.86 0.26
N ILE A 81 -1.26 0.73 0.96
CA ILE A 81 -0.74 -0.57 0.50
C ILE A 81 -1.92 -1.49 0.19
N SER A 82 -1.88 -2.12 -0.97
CA SER A 82 -2.92 -3.08 -1.36
C SER A 82 -2.82 -4.35 -0.53
N LEU A 83 -3.95 -4.80 -0.01
CA LEU A 83 -4.11 -6.08 0.65
C LEU A 83 -5.12 -6.90 -0.15
N ALA A 84 -4.90 -8.22 -0.27
CA ALA A 84 -5.86 -9.09 -0.93
C ALA A 84 -5.91 -10.50 -0.33
N ALA A 85 -7.10 -11.09 -0.33
CA ALA A 85 -7.33 -12.50 -0.06
C ALA A 85 -7.79 -13.21 -1.33
N PHE A 86 -7.36 -14.46 -1.51
CA PHE A 86 -7.64 -15.27 -2.71
C PHE A 86 -8.24 -16.62 -2.33
N SER A 87 -9.06 -17.21 -3.20
CA SER A 87 -9.62 -18.57 -3.05
C SER A 87 -8.86 -19.67 -3.83
N GLY A 88 -7.94 -19.28 -4.72
CA GLY A 88 -7.20 -20.18 -5.62
C GLY A 88 -5.72 -20.37 -5.29
N VAL A 89 -4.92 -20.80 -6.28
CA VAL A 89 -3.46 -20.95 -6.13
C VAL A 89 -2.67 -19.87 -6.85
N GLY A 90 -3.31 -19.15 -7.76
CA GLY A 90 -2.76 -18.02 -8.49
C GLY A 90 -3.16 -16.67 -7.91
N PHE A 91 -3.08 -15.67 -8.78
CA PHE A 91 -3.36 -14.25 -8.50
C PHE A 91 -4.30 -13.65 -9.57
N ALA A 92 -5.03 -14.53 -10.27
CA ALA A 92 -5.96 -14.10 -11.31
C ALA A 92 -7.07 -13.25 -10.67
N LYS A 93 -7.62 -12.31 -11.43
CA LYS A 93 -8.65 -11.39 -10.93
C LYS A 93 -9.88 -12.15 -10.42
N GLU A 94 -10.20 -13.27 -11.06
CA GLU A 94 -11.32 -14.15 -10.73
C GLU A 94 -11.10 -14.94 -9.43
N GLU A 95 -9.86 -15.03 -8.94
CA GLU A 95 -9.51 -15.70 -7.68
C GLU A 95 -9.51 -14.73 -6.48
N VAL A 96 -9.70 -13.42 -6.70
CA VAL A 96 -9.73 -12.40 -5.63
C VAL A 96 -11.10 -12.43 -4.96
N ILE A 97 -11.11 -12.76 -3.66
CA ILE A 97 -12.34 -12.79 -2.85
C ILE A 97 -12.48 -11.55 -1.96
N TRP A 98 -11.39 -10.81 -1.76
CA TRP A 98 -11.39 -9.54 -1.03
C TRP A 98 -10.14 -8.73 -1.40
N ALA A 99 -10.27 -7.41 -1.51
CA ALA A 99 -9.14 -6.49 -1.67
C ALA A 99 -9.45 -5.10 -1.08
N GLU A 100 -8.44 -4.47 -0.49
CA GLU A 100 -8.53 -3.11 0.08
C GLU A 100 -7.14 -2.45 0.04
N ASP A 101 -7.09 -1.16 -0.31
CA ASP A 101 -5.90 -0.34 -0.07
C ASP A 101 -5.96 0.25 1.35
N ARG A 102 -4.97 -0.07 2.18
CA ARG A 102 -4.94 0.32 3.59
C ARG A 102 -3.65 1.06 3.93
N ARG A 103 -3.75 2.14 4.71
CA ARG A 103 -2.59 2.76 5.39
C ARG A 103 -2.29 1.97 6.66
N LEU A 104 -1.08 1.43 6.76
CA LEU A 104 -0.64 0.60 7.87
C LEU A 104 0.30 1.37 8.79
N SER A 105 0.36 0.97 10.07
CA SER A 105 1.41 1.45 10.96
C SER A 105 2.77 0.87 10.54
N PRO A 106 3.88 1.58 10.72
CA PRO A 106 5.20 1.01 10.48
C PRO A 106 5.45 -0.19 11.42
N GLY A 107 6.06 -1.25 10.88
CA GLY A 107 6.30 -2.51 11.59
C GLY A 107 5.11 -3.47 11.50
N ARG A 108 4.78 -4.11 12.62
CA ARG A 108 3.84 -5.24 12.68
C ARG A 108 2.38 -4.77 12.73
N ASN A 109 1.53 -5.33 11.86
CA ASN A 109 0.09 -5.10 11.85
C ASN A 109 -0.66 -6.44 11.89
N ILE A 110 -1.83 -6.46 12.52
CA ILE A 110 -2.74 -7.60 12.52
C ILE A 110 -3.97 -7.24 11.67
N ILE A 111 -4.26 -8.07 10.69
CA ILE A 111 -5.42 -7.94 9.80
C ILE A 111 -6.41 -9.05 10.14
N GLU A 112 -7.65 -8.67 10.45
CA GLU A 112 -8.75 -9.59 10.67
C GLU A 112 -9.87 -9.30 9.66
N LEU A 113 -10.36 -10.35 9.00
CA LEU A 113 -11.40 -10.27 7.98
C LEU A 113 -12.43 -11.39 8.20
N GLU A 114 -13.68 -11.10 7.87
CA GLU A 114 -14.74 -12.11 7.69
C GLU A 114 -15.05 -12.20 6.20
N LEU A 115 -15.00 -13.41 5.65
CA LEU A 115 -15.08 -13.68 4.21
C LEU A 115 -16.18 -14.72 3.94
N ASP A 116 -16.95 -14.53 2.87
CA ASP A 116 -17.98 -15.50 2.46
C ASP A 116 -17.37 -16.74 1.80
N GLU A 117 -16.14 -16.62 1.30
CA GLU A 117 -15.40 -17.69 0.63
C GLU A 117 -14.14 -18.11 1.40
N LYS A 118 -13.73 -19.36 1.21
CA LYS A 118 -12.56 -19.93 1.89
C LYS A 118 -11.26 -19.31 1.36
N PRO A 119 -10.50 -18.55 2.17
CA PRO A 119 -9.24 -17.97 1.73
C PRO A 119 -8.14 -19.05 1.68
N THR A 120 -7.38 -19.11 0.60
CA THR A 120 -6.24 -20.01 0.40
C THR A 120 -4.91 -19.26 0.44
N ARG A 121 -4.92 -17.97 0.09
CA ARG A 121 -3.76 -17.08 0.15
C ARG A 121 -4.18 -15.70 0.65
N PHE A 122 -3.23 -15.02 1.27
CA PHE A 122 -3.35 -13.62 1.66
C PHE A 122 -2.06 -12.89 1.31
N GLY A 123 -2.17 -11.64 0.86
CA GLY A 123 -1.03 -10.85 0.41
C GLY A 123 -1.09 -9.39 0.82
N ILE A 124 0.09 -8.81 0.99
CA ILE A 124 0.38 -7.38 1.10
C ILE A 124 1.21 -6.98 -0.11
N ASP A 125 0.75 -5.99 -0.88
CA ASP A 125 1.22 -5.71 -2.24
C ASP A 125 1.37 -6.97 -3.12
N PRO A 126 0.28 -7.76 -3.31
CA PRO A 126 0.34 -9.03 -4.03
C PRO A 126 0.64 -8.88 -5.52
N TYR A 127 0.50 -7.67 -6.07
CA TYR A 127 0.73 -7.36 -7.48
C TYR A 127 2.04 -6.61 -7.73
N LEU A 128 2.89 -6.48 -6.70
CA LEU A 128 4.24 -5.93 -6.79
C LEU A 128 4.28 -4.51 -7.36
N LEU A 129 3.34 -3.66 -6.91
CA LEU A 129 3.25 -2.27 -7.35
C LEU A 129 4.27 -1.38 -6.62
N LEU A 130 4.73 -1.80 -5.44
CA LEU A 130 5.74 -1.10 -4.65
C LEU A 130 7.11 -1.79 -4.82
N VAL A 131 8.17 -0.98 -4.82
CA VAL A 131 9.54 -1.50 -4.98
C VAL A 131 9.96 -2.19 -3.69
N ASP A 132 9.84 -3.52 -3.67
CA ASP A 132 10.30 -4.38 -2.59
C ASP A 132 11.52 -5.22 -3.05
N PRO A 133 12.66 -5.16 -2.35
CA PRO A 133 13.82 -6.01 -2.67
C PRO A 133 13.58 -7.51 -2.49
N ASN A 134 12.58 -7.94 -1.71
CA ASN A 134 12.24 -9.33 -1.46
C ASN A 134 10.72 -9.59 -1.57
N PRO A 135 10.13 -9.49 -2.77
CA PRO A 135 8.68 -9.59 -2.94
C PRO A 135 8.11 -11.01 -2.73
N HIS A 136 8.96 -12.02 -2.53
CA HIS A 136 8.54 -13.42 -2.43
C HIS A 136 7.73 -13.74 -1.17
N ASP A 137 7.85 -12.93 -0.11
CA ASP A 137 7.09 -13.10 1.13
C ASP A 137 5.92 -12.11 1.27
N ASN A 138 5.62 -11.32 0.23
CA ASN A 138 4.42 -10.49 0.11
C ASN A 138 3.13 -11.32 0.16
N VAL A 139 3.19 -12.61 -0.20
CA VAL A 139 2.04 -13.50 -0.22
C VAL A 139 2.36 -14.79 0.54
N ARG A 140 1.45 -15.23 1.40
CA ARG A 140 1.51 -16.56 2.01
C ARG A 140 0.27 -17.39 1.75
N ARG A 141 0.46 -18.72 1.78
CA ARG A 141 -0.66 -19.66 1.94
C ARG A 141 -1.31 -19.43 3.31
N VAL A 142 -2.63 -19.48 3.32
CA VAL A 142 -3.43 -19.40 4.54
C VAL A 142 -3.48 -20.79 5.16
N ALA A 143 -2.96 -20.91 6.38
CA ALA A 143 -3.00 -22.13 7.17
C ALA A 143 -4.41 -22.36 7.75
N ASN A 144 -4.68 -23.61 8.09
CA ASN A 144 -5.84 -23.95 8.93
C ASN A 144 -5.55 -23.61 10.39
#